data_AF-A0A661I6T8-F1
#
_entry.id   AF-A0A661I6T8-F1
#
_cell.length_a   1.000
_cell.length_b   1.000
_cell.length_c   1.000
_cell.angle_alpha   90.00
_cell.angle_beta   90.00
_cell.angle_gamma   90.00
#
_symmetry.space_group_name_H-M   'P 1'
#
loop_
_entity.id
_entity.type
_entity.pdbx_description
1 polymer ?
#
loop_
_entity_poly.entity_id
_entity_poly.type
_entity_poly.pdbx_seq_one_letter_code
_entity_poly.pdbx_strand_id
1 'polypeptide(L)'
;MFVIKLNVDAFAPTTQTRIGQQTNFLTSNITLKSKDVTNIPISFNVEIMNALALFKESGVIPQDSTLWQVITHPAKYYDAVNLNKLKVKLKGFIEAEGITLNINQDQYLYQQL
;
A
#
# COMPACT_ATOMS: atom_id res chain seq x y z
N MET A 1 -18.47 -4.80 23.09
CA MET A 1 -17.39 -3.85 22.74
C MET A 1 -16.30 -4.71 22.15
N PHE A 2 -16.10 -4.66 20.83
CA PHE A 2 -15.15 -5.52 20.14
C PHE A 2 -13.75 -4.91 20.26
N VAL A 3 -12.78 -5.67 20.76
CA VAL A 3 -11.36 -5.26 20.71
C VAL A 3 -10.81 -5.72 19.38
N ILE A 4 -10.25 -4.79 18.59
CA ILE A 4 -9.68 -5.09 17.28
C ILE A 4 -8.16 -5.01 17.36
N LYS A 5 -7.47 -6.02 16.83
CA LYS A 5 -6.06 -5.91 16.45
C LYS A 5 -5.97 -5.86 14.93
N LEU A 6 -5.12 -4.97 14.43
CA LEU A 6 -4.85 -4.79 13.01
C LEU A 6 -3.35 -4.80 12.81
N ASN A 7 -2.89 -5.65 11.90
CA ASN A 7 -1.52 -5.63 11.41
C ASN A 7 -1.57 -5.84 9.91
N VAL A 8 -1.20 -4.82 9.15
CA VAL A 8 -1.20 -4.80 7.69
C VAL A 8 0.08 -4.17 7.22
N ASP A 9 0.86 -4.91 6.45
CA ASP A 9 2.02 -4.37 5.75
C ASP A 9 1.70 -4.18 4.26
N ALA A 10 2.43 -3.27 3.63
CA ALA A 10 2.34 -2.99 2.21
C ALA A 10 3.42 -3.75 1.44
N PHE A 11 3.03 -4.40 0.35
CA PHE A 11 3.88 -5.21 -0.51
C PHE A 11 3.77 -4.79 -1.97
N ALA A 12 4.83 -5.04 -2.73
CA ALA A 12 4.79 -4.95 -4.18
C ALA A 12 3.88 -6.07 -4.75
N PRO A 13 3.01 -5.78 -5.73
CA PRO A 13 1.92 -6.68 -6.12
C PRO A 13 2.36 -7.99 -6.79
N THR A 14 3.47 -7.96 -7.52
CA THR A 14 4.05 -9.05 -8.30
C THR A 14 5.17 -9.75 -7.52
N THR A 15 6.16 -9.00 -7.04
CA THR A 15 7.33 -9.58 -6.35
C THR A 15 7.05 -9.92 -4.89
N GLN A 16 5.97 -9.38 -4.31
CA GLN A 16 5.64 -9.50 -2.89
C GLN A 16 6.77 -9.07 -1.96
N THR A 17 7.69 -8.22 -2.43
CA THR A 17 8.66 -7.55 -1.58
C THR A 17 7.94 -6.55 -0.69
N ARG A 18 8.26 -6.51 0.60
CA ARG A 18 7.66 -5.54 1.52
C ARG A 18 8.16 -4.14 1.17
N ILE A 19 7.23 -3.24 0.85
CA ILE A 19 7.51 -1.84 0.48
C ILE A 19 7.26 -0.87 1.63
N GLY A 20 6.39 -1.24 2.56
CA GLY A 20 6.04 -0.40 3.70
C GLY A 20 5.63 -1.22 4.90
N GLN A 21 6.20 -0.89 6.04
CA GLN A 21 5.81 -1.48 7.33
C GLN A 21 4.84 -0.55 8.04
N GLN A 22 3.74 -1.09 8.57
CA GLN A 22 2.82 -0.29 9.38
C GLN A 22 3.54 0.26 10.62
N THR A 23 3.34 1.56 10.87
CA THR A 23 4.00 2.27 11.99
C THR A 23 3.04 2.58 13.13
N ASN A 24 1.76 2.79 12.84
CA ASN A 24 0.76 3.10 13.84
C ASN A 24 -0.01 1.82 14.22
N PHE A 25 0.38 1.20 15.31
CA PHE A 25 -0.41 0.12 15.90
C PHE A 25 -1.65 0.70 16.58
N LEU A 26 -2.74 -0.05 16.57
CA LEU A 26 -3.95 0.32 17.30
C LEU A 26 -3.66 0.31 18.80
N THR A 27 -3.51 1.50 19.38
CA THR A 27 -3.24 1.69 20.82
C THR A 27 -4.52 1.74 21.66
N SER A 28 -5.69 1.83 21.02
CA SER A 28 -6.99 1.88 21.69
C SER A 28 -8.02 0.96 21.02
N ASN A 29 -9.02 0.55 21.80
CA ASN A 29 -10.09 -0.31 21.32
C ASN A 29 -10.99 0.45 20.34
N ILE A 30 -11.12 -0.05 19.12
CA ILE A 30 -12.06 0.48 18.12
C ILE A 30 -13.43 -0.18 18.33
N THR A 31 -14.45 0.63 18.61
CA THR A 31 -15.82 0.12 18.69
C THR A 31 -16.44 0.03 17.30
N LEU A 32 -16.66 -1.19 16.81
CA LEU A 32 -17.45 -1.43 15.60
C LEU A 32 -18.94 -1.31 15.89
N LYS A 33 -19.66 -0.58 15.04
CA LYS A 33 -21.12 -0.58 15.00
C LYS A 33 -21.58 -1.49 13.86
N SER A 34 -22.65 -2.25 14.11
CA SER A 34 -23.21 -3.15 13.11
C SER A 34 -23.69 -2.37 11.89
N LYS A 35 -23.39 -2.87 10.68
CA LYS A 35 -23.75 -2.28 9.38
C LYS A 35 -23.14 -0.90 9.09
N ASP A 36 -22.21 -0.44 9.90
CA ASP A 36 -21.48 0.81 9.67
C ASP A 36 -20.10 0.56 9.07
N VAL A 37 -19.65 1.50 8.23
CA VAL A 37 -18.27 1.56 7.74
C VAL A 37 -17.42 2.27 8.80
N THR A 38 -16.36 1.59 9.26
CA THR A 38 -15.38 2.19 10.18
C THR A 38 -14.07 2.44 9.45
N ASN A 39 -13.66 3.70 9.38
CA ASN A 39 -12.38 4.08 8.78
C ASN A 39 -11.27 3.96 9.82
N ILE A 40 -10.29 3.11 9.56
CA ILE A 40 -9.11 2.94 10.41
C ILE A 40 -7.93 3.58 9.71
N PRO A 41 -7.32 4.66 10.25
CA PRO A 41 -6.14 5.26 9.64
C PRO A 41 -4.95 4.30 9.78
N ILE A 42 -4.28 4.00 8.68
CA ILE A 42 -3.06 3.20 8.66
C ILE A 42 -1.96 4.06 8.03
N SER A 43 -0.79 4.05 8.66
CA SER A 43 0.42 4.76 8.24
C SER A 43 1.53 3.75 8.05
N PHE A 44 2.31 3.96 6.99
CA PHE A 44 3.41 3.07 6.63
C PHE A 44 4.71 3.86 6.59
N ASN A 45 5.79 3.27 7.09
CA ASN A 45 7.13 3.73 6.78
C ASN A 45 7.54 3.13 5.44
N VAL A 46 7.81 3.98 4.45
CA VAL A 46 8.17 3.56 3.09
C VAL A 46 9.55 4.11 2.77
N GLU A 47 10.47 3.21 2.41
CA GLU A 47 11.79 3.62 1.93
C GLU A 47 11.70 4.06 0.47
N ILE A 48 12.39 5.15 0.13
CA ILE A 48 12.33 5.76 -1.21
C ILE A 48 12.71 4.78 -2.33
N MET A 49 13.68 3.90 -2.09
CA MET A 49 14.10 2.89 -3.07
C MET A 49 12.99 1.86 -3.32
N ASN A 50 12.25 1.47 -2.28
CA ASN A 50 11.12 0.55 -2.39
C ASN A 50 9.94 1.21 -3.11
N ALA A 51 9.69 2.49 -2.85
CA ALA A 51 8.68 3.27 -3.58
C ALA A 51 9.00 3.36 -5.09
N LEU A 52 10.27 3.62 -5.43
CA LEU A 52 10.70 3.67 -6.82
C LEU A 52 10.61 2.29 -7.50
N ALA A 53 11.00 1.21 -6.82
CA ALA A 53 10.83 -0.15 -7.33
C ALA A 53 9.34 -0.47 -7.58
N LEU A 54 8.45 -0.05 -6.68
CA LEU A 54 7.00 -0.20 -6.85
C LEU A 54 6.48 0.51 -8.09
N PHE A 55 7.01 1.68 -8.44
CA PHE A 55 6.60 2.42 -9.65
C PHE A 55 6.96 1.63 -10.91
N LYS A 56 8.14 1.01 -10.94
CA LYS A 56 8.54 0.15 -12.05
C LYS A 56 7.64 -1.08 -12.15
N GLU A 57 7.42 -1.76 -11.03
CA GLU A 57 6.60 -2.97 -10.99
C GLU A 57 5.12 -2.71 -11.34
N SER A 58 4.60 -1.58 -10.91
CA SER A 58 3.23 -1.13 -11.24
C SER A 58 3.10 -0.60 -12.67
N GLY A 59 4.19 -0.51 -13.43
CA GLY A 59 4.17 0.06 -14.79
C GLY A 59 3.81 1.55 -14.82
N VAL A 60 4.05 2.26 -13.71
CA VAL A 60 3.91 3.72 -13.62
C VAL A 60 4.98 4.39 -14.47
N ILE A 61 6.18 3.83 -14.53
CA ILE A 61 7.27 4.26 -15.41
C ILE A 61 7.48 3.25 -16.55
N PRO A 62 8.09 3.65 -17.68
CA PRO A 62 8.39 2.75 -18.79
C PRO A 62 9.28 1.57 -18.37
N GLN A 63 8.92 0.36 -18.82
CA GLN A 63 9.61 -0.88 -18.42
C GLN A 63 11.06 -0.96 -18.92
N ASP A 64 11.30 -0.39 -20.09
CA ASP A 64 12.61 -0.26 -20.74
C ASP A 64 13.52 0.77 -20.06
N SER A 65 12.97 1.65 -19.21
CA SER A 65 13.74 2.62 -18.45
C SER A 65 14.26 2.05 -17.13
N THR A 66 15.47 2.45 -16.74
CA THR A 66 15.98 2.19 -15.39
C THR A 66 15.52 3.28 -14.44
N LEU A 67 15.41 2.99 -13.14
CA LEU A 67 15.12 3.99 -12.12
C LEU A 67 16.10 5.17 -12.20
N TRP A 68 17.38 4.90 -12.46
CA TRP A 68 18.40 5.92 -12.61
C TRP A 68 18.16 6.84 -13.82
N GLN A 69 17.71 6.31 -14.95
CA GLN A 69 17.35 7.12 -16.12
C GLN A 69 16.19 8.07 -15.83
N VAL A 70 15.17 7.60 -15.09
CA VAL A 70 14.04 8.42 -14.66
C VAL A 70 14.49 9.53 -13.71
N ILE A 71 15.37 9.22 -12.75
CA ILE A 71 15.91 10.21 -11.79
C ILE A 71 16.78 11.26 -12.50
N THR A 72 17.62 10.84 -13.43
CA THR A 72 18.60 11.73 -14.10
C THR A 72 17.98 12.58 -15.20
N HIS A 73 16.90 12.13 -15.83
CA HIS A 73 16.25 12.83 -16.95
C HIS A 73 14.72 12.92 -16.77
N PRO A 74 14.22 13.52 -15.67
CA PRO A 74 12.79 13.48 -15.33
C PRO A 74 11.90 14.07 -16.43
N ALA A 75 12.34 15.12 -17.12
CA ALA A 75 11.60 15.74 -18.22
C ALA A 75 11.32 14.79 -19.39
N LYS A 76 12.19 13.80 -19.65
CA LYS A 76 12.01 12.82 -20.73
C LYS A 76 10.93 11.79 -20.40
N TYR A 77 10.76 11.49 -19.12
CA TYR A 77 9.89 10.41 -18.66
C TYR A 77 8.57 10.90 -18.08
N TYR A 78 8.44 12.20 -17.79
CA TYR A 78 7.25 12.80 -17.17
C TYR A 78 5.96 12.45 -17.91
N ASP A 79 5.92 12.59 -19.23
CA ASP A 79 4.73 12.32 -20.05
C ASP A 79 4.33 10.84 -20.06
N ALA A 80 5.26 9.94 -19.74
CA ALA A 80 5.02 8.51 -19.66
C ALA A 80 4.60 8.04 -18.25
N VAL A 81 4.70 8.92 -17.23
CA VAL A 81 4.30 8.59 -15.87
C VAL A 81 2.78 8.48 -15.78
N ASN A 82 2.27 7.29 -15.46
CA ASN A 82 0.84 7.07 -15.25
C ASN A 82 0.54 6.56 -13.84
N LEU A 83 0.20 7.49 -12.95
CA LEU A 83 -0.10 7.19 -11.55
C LEU A 83 -1.35 6.32 -11.36
N ASN A 84 -2.29 6.28 -12.32
CA ASN A 84 -3.48 5.41 -12.23
C ASN A 84 -3.10 3.91 -12.22
N LYS A 85 -1.88 3.58 -12.65
CA LYS A 85 -1.36 2.21 -12.59
C LYS A 85 -0.74 1.87 -11.24
N LEU A 86 -0.48 2.87 -10.38
CA LEU A 86 0.18 2.67 -9.10
C LEU A 86 -0.68 1.81 -8.17
N LYS A 87 -0.14 0.64 -7.83
CA LYS A 87 -0.84 -0.38 -7.08
C LYS A 87 0.06 -1.00 -6.03
N VAL A 88 -0.52 -1.31 -4.88
CA VAL A 88 0.11 -1.99 -3.75
C VAL A 88 -0.71 -3.21 -3.41
N LYS A 89 -0.06 -4.23 -2.84
CA LYS A 89 -0.72 -5.35 -2.20
C LYS A 89 -0.68 -5.18 -0.70
N LEU A 90 -1.84 -5.11 -0.07
CA LEU A 90 -1.97 -5.11 1.39
C LEU A 90 -2.05 -6.56 1.85
N LYS A 91 -1.15 -6.95 2.77
CA LYS A 91 -1.18 -8.27 3.41
C LYS A 91 -1.11 -8.14 4.92
N GLY A 92 -1.92 -8.93 5.61
CA GLY A 92 -2.01 -8.85 7.05
C GLY A 92 -3.24 -9.53 7.59
N PHE A 93 -3.71 -9.07 8.75
CA PHE A 93 -4.91 -9.59 9.38
C PHE A 93 -5.62 -8.54 10.24
N ILE A 94 -6.91 -8.81 10.43
CA ILE A 94 -7.76 -8.17 11.43
C ILE A 94 -8.19 -9.27 12.41
N GLU A 95 -7.97 -9.06 13.70
CA GLU A 95 -8.48 -9.95 14.75
C GLU A 95 -9.53 -9.21 15.56
N ALA A 96 -10.71 -9.79 15.71
CA ALA A 96 -11.78 -9.27 16.56
C ALA A 96 -12.50 -10.43 17.26
N GLU A 97 -12.58 -10.40 18.59
CA GLU A 97 -13.27 -11.41 19.41
C GLU A 97 -12.93 -12.88 19.07
N GLY A 98 -11.65 -13.15 18.79
CA GLY A 98 -11.16 -14.50 18.46
C GLY A 98 -11.40 -14.94 17.01
N ILE A 99 -11.96 -14.07 16.17
CA ILE A 99 -12.06 -14.26 14.72
C ILE A 99 -10.91 -13.52 14.04
N THR A 100 -10.14 -14.24 13.21
CA THR A 100 -9.07 -13.66 12.39
C THR A 100 -9.52 -13.60 10.93
N LEU A 101 -9.54 -12.40 10.37
CA LEU A 101 -9.79 -12.12 8.97
C LEU A 101 -8.47 -11.80 8.28
N ASN A 102 -8.11 -12.58 7.27
CA ASN A 102 -6.89 -12.36 6.50
C ASN A 102 -7.10 -11.24 5.48
N ILE A 103 -6.14 -10.32 5.40
CA ILE A 103 -6.05 -9.31 4.35
C ILE A 103 -5.03 -9.80 3.34
N ASN A 104 -5.46 -9.91 2.08
CA ASN A 104 -4.60 -10.19 0.94
C ASN A 104 -5.24 -9.57 -0.30
N GLN A 105 -5.11 -8.25 -0.41
CA GLN A 105 -5.86 -7.47 -1.38
C GLN A 105 -4.97 -6.49 -2.13
N ASP A 106 -5.39 -6.27 -3.37
CA ASP A 106 -4.73 -5.47 -4.35
C ASP A 106 -5.40 -4.09 -4.39
N GLN A 107 -4.67 -3.03 -4.06
CA GLN A 107 -5.20 -1.68 -3.86
C GLN A 107 -4.53 -0.68 -4.80
N TYR A 108 -5.35 0.07 -5.56
CA TYR A 108 -4.87 1.22 -6.32
C TYR A 108 -4.71 2.42 -5.39
N LEU A 109 -3.57 3.11 -5.50
CA LEU A 109 -3.26 4.27 -4.65
C LEU A 109 -3.71 5.60 -5.24
N TYR A 110 -3.93 5.61 -6.55
CA TYR A 110 -4.40 6.78 -7.26
C TYR A 110 -5.59 6.36 -8.13
N GLN A 111 -6.77 6.81 -7.77
CA GLN A 111 -7.95 6.80 -8.61
C GLN A 111 -8.30 8.27 -8.86
N GLN A 112 -8.43 8.66 -10.13
CA GLN A 112 -9.00 9.97 -10.45
C GLN A 112 -10.41 10.03 -9.84
N LEU A 113 -10.67 11.07 -9.04
CA LEU A 113 -12.02 11.47 -8.64
C LEU A 113 -12.84 11.86 -9.87
#